data_AF-A0A955XZQ4-F1
#
_entry.id   AF-A0A955XZQ4-F1
#
_cell.length_a   1.000
_cell.length_b   1.000
_cell.length_c   1.000
_cell.angle_alpha   90.00
_cell.angle_beta   90.00
_cell.angle_gamma   90.00
#
_symmetry.space_group_name_H-M   'P 1'
#
loop_
_entity.id
_entity.type
_entity.pdbx_description
1 polymer ?
#
loop_
_entity_poly.entity_id
_entity_poly.type
_entity_poly.pdbx_seq_one_letter_code
_entity_poly.pdbx_strand_id
1 'polypeptide(L)'
;EICPGEGDSCELPVYEGRQVEPDQDVASAMAPFLARTEEVRNRELGVSVVALFPKSREEETALGNLLADLMREARDGDVAIMNGGGIRADLLPGALTYGAFYTVFPFDNRFAVANISGEQLYQIVGDVLEGSGSIISLSGITAVAECGDQGMSLTLLRTDGTPVAPEDEVRLIVSDFIAMGGDGLLEEVLAAGVEPEIESGRPIRDVLVDLMEDGSGDLDPAQYLDTQSPRISYPGSRPICQ
;
A
#
# COMPACT_ATOMS: atom_id res chain seq x y z
N GLU A 1 14.03 -7.50 16.08
CA GLU A 1 14.65 -8.81 16.33
C GLU A 1 16.12 -8.59 16.63
N ILE A 2 16.67 -9.18 17.69
CA ILE A 2 18.13 -9.24 17.88
C ILE A 2 18.50 -10.69 17.54
N CYS A 3 18.60 -10.96 16.24
CA CYS A 3 19.00 -12.22 15.60
C CYS A 3 17.95 -13.33 15.45
N PRO A 4 17.31 -13.45 14.27
CA PRO A 4 16.52 -14.62 13.91
C PRO A 4 17.41 -15.67 13.23
N GLY A 5 17.45 -16.88 13.79
CA GLY A 5 17.86 -18.10 13.07
C GLY A 5 19.36 -18.43 12.97
N GLU A 6 19.66 -19.73 13.00
CA GLU A 6 20.99 -20.32 12.75
C GLU A 6 21.43 -20.06 11.30
N GLY A 7 22.53 -19.33 11.10
CA GLY A 7 23.19 -19.24 9.79
C GLY A 7 24.06 -18.02 9.56
N ASP A 8 23.66 -16.85 10.07
CA ASP A 8 24.43 -15.61 9.94
C ASP A 8 25.01 -15.18 11.30
N SER A 9 26.23 -14.64 11.28
CA SER A 9 26.97 -14.25 12.49
C SER A 9 26.24 -13.16 13.26
N CYS A 10 25.45 -13.57 14.26
CA CYS A 10 24.78 -12.69 15.20
C CYS A 10 25.81 -12.09 16.17
N GLU A 11 26.25 -10.86 15.91
CA GLU A 11 26.97 -10.08 16.90
C GLU A 11 25.95 -9.41 17.84
N LEU A 12 25.96 -9.82 19.12
CA LEU A 12 25.13 -9.20 20.15
C LEU A 12 25.50 -7.72 20.31
N PRO A 13 24.51 -6.81 20.47
CA PRO A 13 24.78 -5.39 20.58
C PRO A 13 25.62 -5.07 21.82
N VAL A 14 26.44 -4.03 21.73
CA VAL A 14 27.24 -3.53 22.85
C VAL A 14 26.57 -2.28 23.42
N TYR A 15 26.30 -2.29 24.72
CA TYR A 15 25.77 -1.14 25.45
C TYR A 15 26.75 -0.76 26.57
N GLU A 16 27.21 0.49 26.56
CA GLU A 16 28.22 1.01 27.52
C GLU A 16 29.49 0.14 27.65
N GLY A 17 29.98 -0.38 26.52
CA GLY A 17 31.18 -1.21 26.47
C GLY A 17 30.99 -2.64 26.98
N ARG A 18 29.75 -3.07 27.22
CA ARG A 18 29.40 -4.44 27.60
C ARG A 18 28.54 -5.09 26.54
N GLN A 19 28.78 -6.37 26.27
CA GLN A 19 27.92 -7.16 25.41
C GLN A 19 26.57 -7.35 26.10
N VAL A 20 25.48 -7.06 25.37
CA VAL A 20 24.12 -7.28 25.84
C VAL A 20 23.81 -8.76 25.70
N GLU A 21 23.65 -9.45 26.83
CA GLU A 21 23.25 -10.86 26.85
C GLU A 21 21.72 -10.98 27.04
N PRO A 22 21.06 -11.93 26.36
CA PRO A 22 19.65 -12.21 26.58
C PRO A 22 19.38 -12.62 28.04
N ASP A 23 18.39 -12.00 28.67
CA ASP A 23 17.90 -12.42 29.98
C ASP A 23 17.13 -13.74 29.84
N GLN A 24 17.54 -14.76 30.61
CA GLN A 24 17.01 -16.12 30.49
C GLN A 24 15.54 -16.23 30.95
N ASP A 25 15.13 -15.42 31.93
CA ASP A 25 13.74 -15.42 32.40
C ASP A 25 12.83 -14.77 31.36
N VAL A 26 13.29 -13.67 30.75
CA VAL A 26 12.58 -13.02 29.62
C VAL A 26 12.51 -13.95 28.42
N ALA A 27 13.63 -14.58 28.03
CA ALA A 27 13.67 -15.51 26.90
C ALA A 27 12.71 -16.68 27.11
N SER A 28 12.72 -17.28 28.31
CA SER A 28 11.82 -18.37 28.67
C SER A 28 10.36 -17.96 28.67
N ALA A 29 10.05 -16.74 29.14
CA ALA A 29 8.69 -16.19 29.11
C ALA A 29 8.19 -15.93 27.68
N MET A 30 9.08 -15.52 26.76
CA MET A 30 8.74 -15.23 25.36
C MET A 30 8.64 -16.48 24.47
N ALA A 31 9.39 -17.54 24.78
CA ALA A 31 9.48 -18.75 23.96
C ALA A 31 8.13 -19.31 23.45
N PRO A 32 7.08 -19.50 24.29
CA PRO A 32 5.79 -20.02 23.80
C PRO A 32 5.02 -19.03 22.90
N PHE A 33 5.30 -17.73 22.99
CA PHE A 33 4.70 -16.73 22.09
C PHE A 33 5.42 -16.72 20.75
N LEU A 34 6.77 -16.75 20.78
CA LEU A 34 7.59 -16.84 19.57
C LEU A 34 7.26 -18.08 18.75
N ALA A 35 7.12 -19.24 19.38
CA ALA A 35 6.75 -20.48 18.69
C ALA A 35 5.38 -20.38 17.99
N ARG A 36 4.37 -19.80 18.65
CA ARG A 36 3.05 -19.57 18.03
C ARG A 36 3.10 -18.55 16.90
N THR A 37 3.90 -17.49 17.06
CA THR A 37 4.09 -16.49 16.01
C THR A 37 4.81 -17.08 14.81
N GLU A 38 5.80 -17.96 15.01
CA GLU A 38 6.48 -18.66 13.91
C GLU A 38 5.54 -19.57 13.13
N GLU A 39 4.66 -20.31 13.80
CA GLU A 39 3.63 -21.12 13.14
C GLU A 39 2.75 -20.26 12.21
N VAL A 40 2.26 -19.12 12.70
CA VAL A 40 1.45 -18.19 11.90
C VAL A 40 2.28 -17.54 10.78
N ARG A 41 3.52 -17.12 11.06
CA ARG A 41 4.40 -16.49 10.06
C ARG A 41 4.74 -17.45 8.91
N ASN A 42 4.95 -18.73 9.20
CA ASN A 42 5.33 -19.73 8.22
C ASN A 42 4.14 -20.34 7.47
N ARG A 43 2.90 -19.92 7.76
CA ARG A 43 1.72 -20.35 7.01
C ARG A 43 1.84 -19.88 5.56
N GLU A 44 2.02 -20.83 4.65
CA GLU A 44 2.00 -20.59 3.20
C GLU A 44 0.58 -20.23 2.73
N LEU A 45 0.49 -19.27 1.82
CA LEU A 45 -0.79 -18.78 1.27
C LEU A 45 -1.18 -19.48 -0.05
N GLY A 46 -0.41 -20.49 -0.48
CA GLY A 46 -0.68 -21.19 -1.74
C GLY A 46 -0.40 -20.36 -3.01
N VAL A 47 0.23 -19.19 -2.87
CA VAL A 47 0.62 -18.28 -3.94
C VAL A 47 2.14 -18.21 -4.03
N SER A 48 2.71 -18.15 -5.24
CA SER A 48 4.14 -17.91 -5.43
C SER A 48 4.41 -16.55 -6.05
N VAL A 49 5.45 -15.87 -5.57
CA VAL A 49 5.94 -14.60 -6.14
C VAL A 49 7.02 -14.93 -7.16
N VAL A 50 6.76 -14.61 -8.43
CA VAL A 50 7.65 -14.98 -9.55
C VAL A 50 8.93 -14.16 -9.56
N ALA A 51 8.81 -12.86 -9.26
CA ALA A 51 9.91 -11.91 -9.26
C ALA A 51 9.72 -10.84 -8.18
N LEU A 52 10.77 -10.08 -7.89
CA LEU A 52 10.78 -9.08 -6.82
C LEU A 52 9.71 -8.01 -7.08
N PHE A 53 8.85 -7.76 -6.11
CA PHE A 53 8.04 -6.54 -6.08
C PHE A 53 8.72 -5.51 -5.17
N PRO A 54 9.39 -4.48 -5.73
CA PRO A 54 10.04 -3.46 -4.92
C PRO A 54 9.01 -2.53 -4.28
N LYS A 55 9.31 -2.04 -3.07
CA LYS A 55 8.60 -0.90 -2.48
C LYS A 55 9.24 0.41 -2.93
N SER A 56 8.42 1.44 -3.08
CA SER A 56 8.87 2.81 -3.23
C SER A 56 7.90 3.77 -2.57
N ARG A 57 8.41 4.94 -2.17
CA ARG A 57 7.60 6.09 -1.74
C ARG A 57 7.66 7.22 -2.75
N GLU A 58 8.52 7.11 -3.75
CA GLU A 58 8.79 8.20 -4.69
C GLU A 58 8.05 8.00 -6.01
N GLU A 59 7.96 6.75 -6.46
CA GLU A 59 7.42 6.32 -7.75
C GLU A 59 6.40 5.18 -7.60
N GLU A 60 5.56 5.03 -8.62
CA GLU A 60 4.60 3.93 -8.73
C GLU A 60 5.31 2.57 -8.74
N THR A 61 4.73 1.57 -8.08
CA THR A 61 5.29 0.22 -8.02
C THR A 61 4.24 -0.83 -8.33
N ALA A 62 4.67 -1.95 -8.89
CA ALA A 62 3.84 -3.15 -9.04
C ALA A 62 3.22 -3.59 -7.69
N LEU A 63 3.96 -3.41 -6.58
CA LEU A 63 3.49 -3.79 -5.25
C LEU A 63 2.32 -2.92 -4.80
N GLY A 64 2.45 -1.61 -4.94
CA GLY A 64 1.37 -0.68 -4.59
C GLY A 64 0.15 -0.85 -5.49
N ASN A 65 0.35 -1.12 -6.78
CA ASN A 65 -0.73 -1.40 -7.72
C ASN A 65 -1.47 -2.70 -7.39
N LEU A 66 -0.75 -3.79 -7.08
CA LEU A 66 -1.33 -5.04 -6.59
C LEU A 66 -2.21 -4.79 -5.35
N LEU A 67 -1.69 -4.06 -4.36
CA LEU A 67 -2.44 -3.78 -3.14
C LEU A 67 -3.67 -2.91 -3.40
N ALA A 68 -3.55 -1.89 -4.25
CA ALA A 68 -4.69 -1.04 -4.64
C ALA A 68 -5.75 -1.86 -5.39
N ASP A 69 -5.35 -2.75 -6.29
CA ASP A 69 -6.29 -3.63 -7.03
C ASP A 69 -7.04 -4.57 -6.09
N LEU A 70 -6.32 -5.26 -5.19
CA LEU A 70 -6.94 -6.14 -4.21
C LEU A 70 -7.88 -5.36 -3.26
N MET A 71 -7.49 -4.15 -2.85
CA MET A 71 -8.37 -3.29 -2.03
C MET A 71 -9.64 -2.91 -2.77
N ARG A 72 -9.54 -2.54 -4.05
CA ARG A 72 -10.68 -2.18 -4.90
C ARG A 72 -11.60 -3.37 -5.10
N GLU A 73 -11.05 -4.53 -5.43
CA GLU A 73 -11.77 -5.79 -5.62
C GLU A 73 -12.51 -6.22 -4.35
N ALA A 74 -11.82 -6.18 -3.20
CA ALA A 74 -12.37 -6.57 -1.90
C ALA A 74 -13.68 -5.86 -1.54
N ARG A 75 -13.91 -4.68 -2.09
CA ARG A 75 -15.06 -3.84 -1.75
C ARG A 75 -15.92 -3.43 -2.93
N ASP A 76 -15.64 -3.90 -4.14
CA ASP A 76 -16.34 -3.46 -5.36
C ASP A 76 -16.33 -1.92 -5.51
N GLY A 77 -15.13 -1.34 -5.38
CA GLY A 77 -14.90 0.10 -5.47
C GLY A 77 -14.72 0.59 -6.91
N ASP A 78 -15.06 1.86 -7.15
CA ASP A 78 -14.72 2.51 -8.42
C ASP A 78 -13.22 2.76 -8.49
N VAL A 79 -12.66 3.30 -7.41
CA VAL A 79 -11.25 3.64 -7.25
C VAL A 79 -10.74 3.16 -5.91
N ALA A 80 -9.50 2.68 -5.85
CA ALA A 80 -8.80 2.49 -4.59
C ALA A 80 -7.47 3.23 -4.59
N ILE A 81 -7.11 3.77 -3.42
CA ILE A 81 -5.84 4.45 -3.21
C ILE A 81 -5.06 3.75 -2.10
N MET A 82 -3.86 3.30 -2.44
CA MET A 82 -2.87 2.78 -1.50
C MET A 82 -1.75 3.82 -1.31
N ASN A 83 -1.55 4.30 -0.07
CA ASN A 83 -0.49 5.26 0.21
C ASN A 83 0.89 4.56 0.31
N GLY A 84 1.92 5.07 -0.38
CA GLY A 84 3.24 4.42 -0.41
C GLY A 84 3.89 4.24 0.97
N GLY A 85 3.56 5.10 1.93
CA GLY A 85 4.01 4.98 3.33
C GLY A 85 3.50 3.72 4.05
N GLY A 86 2.38 3.17 3.58
CA GLY A 86 1.77 1.94 4.09
C GLY A 86 2.51 0.66 3.71
N ILE A 87 3.37 0.69 2.69
CA ILE A 87 4.17 -0.43 2.20
C ILE A 87 5.56 -0.39 2.84
N ARG A 88 5.92 -1.45 3.58
CA ARG A 88 7.03 -1.41 4.55
C ARG A 88 8.26 -2.23 4.16
N ALA A 89 8.07 -3.23 3.32
CA ALA A 89 9.15 -4.06 2.78
C ALA A 89 8.87 -4.40 1.32
N ASP A 90 9.92 -4.85 0.62
CA ASP A 90 9.76 -5.48 -0.69
C ASP A 90 9.09 -6.85 -0.51
N LEU A 91 8.38 -7.31 -1.55
CA LEU A 91 7.90 -8.69 -1.60
C LEU A 91 8.89 -9.54 -2.39
N LEU A 92 9.58 -10.43 -1.68
CA LEU A 92 10.64 -11.26 -2.25
C LEU A 92 10.06 -12.44 -3.07
N PRO A 93 10.77 -12.89 -4.12
CA PRO A 93 10.38 -14.09 -4.87
C PRO A 93 10.32 -15.35 -4.00
N GLY A 94 9.45 -16.28 -4.38
CA GLY A 94 9.28 -17.58 -3.72
C GLY A 94 7.85 -17.82 -3.22
N ALA A 95 7.66 -18.89 -2.45
CA ALA A 95 6.37 -19.18 -1.83
C ALA A 95 5.97 -18.05 -0.88
N LEU A 96 4.77 -17.51 -1.07
CA LEU A 96 4.26 -16.43 -0.25
C LEU A 96 3.76 -16.99 1.08
N THR A 97 4.32 -16.48 2.18
CA THR A 97 3.84 -16.78 3.53
C THR A 97 3.10 -15.59 4.13
N TYR A 98 2.23 -15.86 5.10
CA TYR A 98 1.58 -14.80 5.86
C TYR A 98 2.59 -13.86 6.52
N GLY A 99 3.70 -14.38 7.06
CA GLY A 99 4.75 -13.56 7.67
C GLY A 99 5.46 -12.64 6.68
N ALA A 100 5.70 -13.10 5.45
CA ALA A 100 6.26 -12.26 4.39
C ALA A 100 5.29 -11.12 4.02
N PHE A 101 4.01 -11.44 3.81
CA PHE A 101 2.99 -10.43 3.50
C PHE A 101 2.76 -9.46 4.67
N TYR A 102 2.75 -9.95 5.90
CA TYR A 102 2.69 -9.11 7.11
C TYR A 102 3.86 -8.13 7.17
N THR A 103 5.07 -8.55 6.80
CA THR A 103 6.24 -7.67 6.80
C THR A 103 6.11 -6.54 5.78
N VAL A 104 5.47 -6.82 4.63
CA VAL A 104 5.18 -5.83 3.58
C VAL A 104 4.06 -4.87 4.02
N PHE A 105 2.97 -5.38 4.57
CA PHE A 105 1.76 -4.62 4.91
C PHE A 105 1.31 -4.86 6.37
N PRO A 106 2.06 -4.33 7.37
CA PRO A 106 1.96 -4.75 8.76
C PRO A 106 0.85 -4.06 9.58
N PHE A 107 0.23 -3.00 9.05
CA PHE A 107 -0.72 -2.21 9.83
C PHE A 107 -2.06 -2.91 9.96
N ASP A 108 -2.67 -2.80 11.13
CA ASP A 108 -4.03 -3.28 11.40
C ASP A 108 -5.10 -2.29 10.92
N ASN A 109 -4.83 -1.60 9.81
CA ASN A 109 -5.75 -0.66 9.19
C ASN A 109 -6.99 -1.41 8.70
N ARG A 110 -8.17 -0.78 8.82
CA ARG A 110 -9.44 -1.28 8.29
C ARG A 110 -9.79 -0.55 7.00
N PHE A 111 -10.70 -1.14 6.23
CA PHE A 111 -11.26 -0.46 5.06
C PHE A 111 -12.05 0.77 5.49
N ALA A 112 -11.93 1.82 4.70
CA ALA A 112 -12.83 2.95 4.73
C ALA A 112 -13.30 3.26 3.31
N VAL A 113 -14.58 3.62 3.19
CA VAL A 113 -15.23 3.92 1.92
C VAL A 113 -15.73 5.35 1.95
N ALA A 114 -15.36 6.15 0.95
CA ALA A 114 -15.84 7.51 0.79
C ALA A 114 -16.52 7.65 -0.57
N ASN A 115 -17.71 8.25 -0.61
CA ASN A 115 -18.31 8.69 -1.86
C ASN A 115 -17.85 10.13 -2.10
N ILE A 116 -17.05 10.34 -3.14
CA ILE A 116 -16.48 11.63 -3.50
C ILE A 116 -16.86 12.01 -4.92
N SER A 117 -16.78 13.28 -5.26
CA SER A 117 -16.90 13.76 -6.63
C SER A 117 -15.61 13.50 -7.44
N GLY A 118 -15.73 13.47 -8.77
CA GLY A 118 -14.58 13.44 -9.67
C GLY A 118 -13.66 14.65 -9.48
N GLU A 119 -14.22 15.82 -9.12
CA GLU A 119 -13.44 17.02 -8.77
C GLU A 119 -12.58 16.81 -7.52
N GLN A 120 -13.13 16.18 -6.48
CA GLN A 120 -12.36 15.82 -5.29
C GLN A 120 -11.28 14.78 -5.58
N LEU A 121 -11.58 13.79 -6.44
CA LEU A 121 -10.57 12.82 -6.86
C LEU A 121 -9.43 13.50 -7.64
N TYR A 122 -9.76 14.45 -8.52
CA TYR A 122 -8.78 15.27 -9.22
C TYR A 122 -7.88 16.02 -8.23
N GLN A 123 -8.46 16.66 -7.22
CA GLN A 123 -7.70 17.40 -6.19
C GLN A 123 -6.75 16.47 -5.43
N ILE A 124 -7.22 15.32 -4.95
CA ILE A 124 -6.39 14.32 -4.25
C ILE A 124 -5.16 13.93 -5.07
N VAL A 125 -5.35 13.61 -6.35
CA VAL A 125 -4.25 13.18 -7.22
C VAL A 125 -3.32 14.36 -7.54
N GLY A 126 -3.89 15.54 -7.78
CA GLY A 126 -3.13 16.76 -8.04
C GLY A 126 -2.19 17.13 -6.88
N ASP A 127 -2.72 17.16 -5.66
CA ASP A 127 -1.96 17.49 -4.44
C ASP A 127 -0.79 16.53 -4.20
N VAL A 128 -0.97 15.24 -4.52
CA VAL A 128 0.12 14.25 -4.43
C VAL A 128 1.24 14.53 -5.45
N LEU A 129 0.90 14.99 -6.65
CA LEU A 129 1.87 15.29 -7.71
C LEU A 129 2.62 16.60 -7.46
N GLU A 130 1.94 17.60 -6.90
CA GLU A 130 2.52 18.89 -6.50
C GLU A 130 3.21 18.83 -5.12
N GLY A 131 2.97 17.78 -4.35
CA GLY A 131 3.57 17.54 -3.04
C GLY A 131 4.89 16.75 -3.07
N SER A 132 5.65 16.85 -1.99
CA SER A 132 6.87 16.05 -1.76
C SER A 132 6.64 14.81 -0.87
N GLY A 133 5.37 14.53 -0.56
CA GLY A 133 4.96 13.36 0.21
C GLY A 133 5.16 12.04 -0.52
N SER A 134 4.83 10.94 0.15
CA SER A 134 4.87 9.61 -0.49
C SER A 134 3.88 9.58 -1.66
N ILE A 135 4.28 8.99 -2.79
CA ILE A 135 3.36 8.75 -3.89
C ILE A 135 2.25 7.79 -3.45
N ILE A 136 1.14 7.84 -4.17
CA ILE A 136 0.04 6.90 -4.06
C ILE A 136 0.09 5.87 -5.19
N SER A 137 -0.51 4.71 -4.97
CA SER A 137 -0.86 3.77 -6.03
C SER A 137 -2.37 3.78 -6.25
N LEU A 138 -2.77 3.83 -7.52
CA LEU A 138 -4.16 3.93 -7.94
C LEU A 138 -4.65 2.59 -8.49
N SER A 139 -5.92 2.28 -8.26
CA SER A 139 -6.66 1.24 -8.99
C SER A 139 -7.97 1.80 -9.53
N GLY A 140 -8.43 1.29 -10.67
CA GLY A 140 -9.68 1.70 -11.32
C GLY A 140 -9.58 2.93 -12.23
N ILE A 141 -8.50 3.70 -12.10
CA ILE A 141 -8.20 4.85 -12.95
C ILE A 141 -6.71 4.95 -13.29
N THR A 142 -6.40 5.75 -14.32
CA THR A 142 -5.08 6.31 -14.59
C THR A 142 -5.12 7.83 -14.50
N ALA A 143 -3.97 8.43 -14.23
CA ALA A 143 -3.74 9.85 -14.08
C ALA A 143 -2.62 10.28 -15.01
N VAL A 144 -2.88 11.28 -15.86
CA VAL A 144 -1.87 11.86 -16.76
C VAL A 144 -1.75 13.35 -16.43
N ALA A 145 -0.59 13.75 -15.95
CA ALA A 145 -0.27 15.13 -15.66
C ALA A 145 0.74 15.69 -16.67
N GLU A 146 0.53 16.92 -17.09
CA GLU A 146 1.41 17.67 -17.97
C GLU A 146 1.70 19.04 -17.35
N CYS A 147 2.91 19.56 -17.56
CA CYS A 147 3.26 20.93 -17.14
C CYS A 147 3.22 21.86 -18.36
N GLY A 148 2.42 22.93 -18.26
CA GLY A 148 2.39 24.00 -19.26
C GLY A 148 2.62 25.38 -18.65
N ASP A 149 2.48 26.43 -19.46
CA ASP A 149 2.69 27.82 -19.03
C ASP A 149 1.72 28.26 -17.91
N GLN A 150 0.60 27.56 -17.73
CA GLN A 150 -0.43 27.85 -16.73
C GLN A 150 -0.35 26.95 -15.49
N GLY A 151 0.71 26.14 -15.36
CA GLY A 151 0.87 25.17 -14.29
C GLY A 151 0.56 23.74 -14.73
N MET A 152 0.22 22.88 -13.77
CA MET A 152 -0.14 21.49 -14.00
C MET A 152 -1.55 21.36 -14.61
N SER A 153 -1.68 20.56 -15.66
CA SER A 153 -2.95 20.01 -16.11
C SER A 153 -3.00 18.51 -15.84
N LEU A 154 -4.05 18.03 -15.18
CA LEU A 154 -4.25 16.63 -14.86
C LEU A 154 -5.46 16.07 -15.65
N THR A 155 -5.35 14.84 -16.12
CA THR A 155 -6.47 14.09 -16.73
C THR A 155 -6.60 12.76 -16.02
N LEU A 156 -7.80 12.47 -15.50
CA LEU A 156 -8.14 11.18 -14.91
C LEU A 156 -8.97 10.37 -15.91
N LEU A 157 -8.56 9.13 -16.16
CA LEU A 157 -9.23 8.20 -17.07
C LEU A 157 -9.61 6.93 -16.32
N ARG A 158 -10.82 6.43 -16.52
CA ARG A 158 -11.23 5.09 -16.09
C ARG A 158 -10.49 4.02 -16.89
N THR A 159 -10.54 2.78 -16.42
CA THR A 159 -9.89 1.64 -17.10
C THR A 159 -10.37 1.39 -18.54
N ASP A 160 -11.57 1.85 -18.90
CA ASP A 160 -12.10 1.78 -20.27
C ASP A 160 -11.68 2.98 -21.15
N GLY A 161 -10.89 3.91 -20.60
CA GLY A 161 -10.41 5.12 -21.25
C GLY A 161 -11.38 6.29 -21.18
N THR A 162 -12.53 6.16 -20.52
CA THR A 162 -13.46 7.28 -20.35
C THR A 162 -12.93 8.29 -19.33
N PRO A 163 -13.00 9.61 -19.59
CA PRO A 163 -12.63 10.61 -18.60
C PRO A 163 -13.50 10.56 -17.35
N VAL A 164 -12.92 10.85 -16.19
CA VAL A 164 -13.68 11.14 -14.96
C VAL A 164 -14.14 12.60 -15.01
N ALA A 165 -15.45 12.82 -15.07
CA ALA A 165 -16.03 14.16 -15.06
C ALA A 165 -16.06 14.73 -13.63
N PRO A 166 -15.99 16.06 -13.43
CA PRO A 166 -16.03 16.68 -12.11
C PRO A 166 -17.23 16.24 -11.26
N GLU A 167 -18.40 16.10 -11.87
CA GLU A 167 -19.66 15.74 -11.25
C GLU A 167 -19.88 14.23 -11.04
N ASP A 168 -18.97 13.38 -11.52
CA ASP A 168 -19.10 11.94 -11.34
C ASP A 168 -19.02 11.58 -9.84
N GLU A 169 -19.93 10.73 -9.38
CA GLU A 169 -19.79 10.11 -8.05
C GLU A 169 -18.81 8.95 -8.16
N VAL A 170 -17.81 8.93 -7.27
CA VAL A 170 -16.75 7.93 -7.20
C VAL A 170 -16.77 7.30 -5.82
N ARG A 171 -16.98 5.98 -5.79
CA ARG A 171 -16.83 5.17 -4.59
C ARG A 171 -15.36 4.83 -4.37
N LEU A 172 -14.71 5.64 -3.53
CA LEU A 172 -13.29 5.56 -3.20
C LEU A 172 -13.05 4.60 -2.03
N ILE A 173 -12.12 3.66 -2.21
CA ILE A 173 -11.64 2.72 -1.19
C ILE A 173 -10.27 3.13 -0.69
N VAL A 174 -10.13 3.31 0.62
CA VAL A 174 -8.87 3.65 1.30
C VAL A 174 -8.75 2.89 2.63
N SER A 175 -7.66 3.13 3.35
CA SER A 175 -7.55 2.72 4.74
C SER A 175 -8.20 3.72 5.70
N ASP A 176 -8.63 3.25 6.87
CA ASP A 176 -9.07 4.07 8.00
C ASP A 176 -8.03 5.14 8.38
N PHE A 177 -6.73 4.81 8.33
CA PHE A 177 -5.66 5.79 8.50
C PHE A 177 -5.81 7.00 7.58
N ILE A 178 -6.02 6.77 6.28
CA ILE A 178 -6.22 7.84 5.28
C ILE A 178 -7.55 8.55 5.50
N ALA A 179 -8.62 7.81 5.75
CA ALA A 179 -9.96 8.36 6.03
C ALA A 179 -10.00 9.27 7.27
N MET A 180 -9.10 9.07 8.22
CA MET A 180 -8.98 9.89 9.43
C MET A 180 -8.00 11.05 9.29
N GLY A 181 -7.56 11.38 8.07
CA GLY A 181 -6.65 12.49 7.78
C GLY A 181 -5.16 12.12 7.73
N GLY A 182 -4.84 10.83 7.74
CA GLY A 182 -3.48 10.34 7.53
C GLY A 182 -2.88 10.85 6.21
N ASP A 183 -1.61 11.23 6.25
CA ASP A 183 -0.86 11.82 5.14
C ASP A 183 -1.48 13.11 4.53
N GLY A 184 -2.54 13.67 5.13
CA GLY A 184 -3.28 14.82 4.59
C GLY A 184 -4.09 14.51 3.32
N LEU A 185 -4.13 13.26 2.87
CA LEU A 185 -4.60 12.89 1.53
C LEU A 185 -6.07 13.22 1.28
N LEU A 186 -6.91 13.18 2.31
CA LEU A 186 -8.34 13.49 2.24
C LEU A 186 -8.72 14.78 2.99
N GLU A 187 -7.76 15.65 3.33
CA GLU A 187 -8.00 16.84 4.16
C GLU A 187 -9.14 17.72 3.59
N GLU A 188 -9.07 18.07 2.30
CA GLU A 188 -10.10 18.88 1.63
C GLU A 188 -11.43 18.14 1.48
N VAL A 189 -11.40 16.83 1.26
CA VAL A 189 -12.60 15.97 1.19
C VAL A 189 -13.36 15.98 2.52
N LEU A 190 -12.63 15.82 3.63
CA LEU A 190 -13.19 15.87 4.98
C LEU A 190 -13.68 17.29 5.32
N ALA A 191 -12.94 18.34 4.93
CA ALA A 191 -13.34 19.72 5.12
C ALA A 191 -14.63 20.08 4.35
N ALA A 192 -14.87 19.45 3.21
CA ALA A 192 -16.10 19.56 2.43
C ALA A 192 -17.30 18.81 3.05
N GLY A 193 -17.10 18.12 4.18
CA GLY A 193 -18.17 17.43 4.91
C GLY A 193 -18.45 16.00 4.42
N VAL A 194 -17.57 15.42 3.61
CA VAL A 194 -17.64 13.98 3.31
C VAL A 194 -17.22 13.20 4.55
N GLU A 195 -18.05 12.25 4.96
CA GLU A 195 -17.79 11.36 6.09
C GLU A 195 -17.51 9.94 5.57
N PRO A 196 -16.24 9.50 5.50
CA PRO A 196 -15.93 8.14 5.11
C PRO A 196 -16.53 7.12 6.08
N GLU A 197 -17.14 6.06 5.55
CA GLU A 197 -17.60 4.92 6.33
C GLU A 197 -16.41 4.05 6.69
N ILE A 198 -16.05 3.98 7.97
CA ILE A 198 -14.96 3.14 8.49
C ILE A 198 -15.54 1.80 8.95
N GLU A 199 -15.01 0.70 8.41
CA GLU A 199 -15.45 -0.63 8.79
C GLU A 199 -14.85 -1.08 10.13
N SER A 200 -15.66 -1.73 10.96
CA SER A 200 -15.20 -2.37 12.20
C SER A 200 -14.68 -3.80 12.01
N GLY A 201 -14.43 -4.20 10.75
CA GLY A 201 -14.10 -5.55 10.36
C GLY A 201 -12.66 -5.97 10.65
N ARG A 202 -12.25 -7.06 10.00
CA ARG A 202 -10.85 -7.52 10.02
C ARG A 202 -9.93 -6.48 9.36
N PRO A 203 -8.63 -6.46 9.71
CA PRO A 203 -7.65 -5.65 9.00
C PRO A 203 -7.68 -5.90 7.49
N ILE A 204 -7.38 -4.86 6.70
CA ILE A 204 -7.25 -4.94 5.24
C ILE A 204 -6.33 -6.11 4.87
N ARG A 205 -5.16 -6.22 5.53
CA ARG A 205 -4.19 -7.30 5.29
C ARG A 205 -4.83 -8.68 5.25
N ASP A 206 -5.65 -9.01 6.24
CA ASP A 206 -6.24 -10.34 6.37
C ASP A 206 -7.28 -10.59 5.26
N VAL A 207 -8.00 -9.55 4.84
CA VAL A 207 -8.92 -9.64 3.70
C VAL A 207 -8.16 -9.82 2.38
N LEU A 208 -7.04 -9.12 2.18
CA LEU A 208 -6.22 -9.30 0.97
C LEU A 208 -5.58 -10.68 0.91
N VAL A 209 -5.17 -11.23 2.07
CA VAL A 209 -4.67 -12.61 2.18
C VAL A 209 -5.72 -13.60 1.69
N ASP A 210 -6.96 -13.49 2.17
CA ASP A 210 -8.03 -14.39 1.75
C ASP A 210 -8.28 -14.30 0.23
N LEU A 211 -8.29 -13.08 -0.35
CA LEU A 211 -8.45 -12.91 -1.80
C LEU A 211 -7.31 -13.56 -2.61
N MET A 212 -6.07 -13.44 -2.13
CA MET A 212 -4.93 -14.07 -2.79
C MET A 212 -4.98 -15.60 -2.69
N GLU A 213 -5.40 -16.14 -1.54
CA GLU A 213 -5.59 -17.59 -1.35
C GLU A 213 -6.67 -18.15 -2.31
N ASP A 214 -7.74 -17.40 -2.55
CA ASP A 214 -8.84 -17.79 -3.46
C ASP A 214 -8.48 -17.63 -4.95
N GLY A 215 -7.56 -16.72 -5.29
CA GLY A 215 -7.28 -16.27 -6.67
C GLY A 215 -6.52 -17.24 -7.58
N SER A 216 -5.96 -18.34 -7.07
CA SER A 216 -5.19 -19.36 -7.80
C SER A 216 -4.22 -18.80 -8.88
N GLY A 217 -3.02 -18.39 -8.51
CA GLY A 217 -2.01 -17.98 -9.49
C GLY A 217 -0.71 -17.49 -8.87
N ASP A 218 0.36 -17.50 -9.67
CA ASP A 218 1.62 -16.87 -9.27
C ASP A 218 1.52 -15.34 -9.48
N LEU A 219 2.07 -14.58 -8.54
CA LEU A 219 2.17 -13.12 -8.61
C LEU A 219 3.39 -12.73 -9.44
N ASP A 220 3.14 -12.12 -10.60
CA ASP A 220 4.17 -11.56 -11.47
C ASP A 220 4.07 -10.02 -11.46
N PRO A 221 5.13 -9.28 -11.08
CA PRO A 221 5.08 -7.82 -11.05
C PRO A 221 4.76 -7.20 -12.42
N ALA A 222 5.04 -7.88 -13.53
CA ALA A 222 4.71 -7.41 -14.87
C ALA A 222 3.18 -7.32 -15.14
N GLN A 223 2.36 -7.99 -14.33
CA GLN A 223 0.89 -7.86 -14.41
C GLN A 223 0.37 -6.55 -13.82
N TYR A 224 1.14 -5.95 -12.91
CA TYR A 224 0.68 -4.82 -12.09
C TYR A 224 1.37 -3.51 -12.44
N LEU A 225 2.45 -3.53 -13.23
CA LEU A 225 3.14 -2.32 -13.68
C LEU A 225 3.65 -2.46 -15.11
N ASP A 226 3.12 -1.65 -16.01
CA ASP A 226 3.72 -1.37 -17.31
C ASP A 226 4.50 -0.05 -17.21
N THR A 227 5.84 -0.14 -17.26
CA THR A 227 6.71 1.05 -17.17
C THR A 227 6.62 1.97 -18.39
N GLN A 228 6.06 1.49 -19.51
CA GLN A 228 5.78 2.32 -20.68
C GLN A 228 4.43 3.02 -20.59
N SER A 229 3.53 2.49 -19.77
CA SER A 229 2.18 3.05 -19.55
C SER A 229 1.79 2.97 -18.07
N PRO A 230 2.48 3.71 -17.18
CA PRO A 230 2.18 3.72 -15.75
C PRO A 230 0.77 4.25 -15.49
N ARG A 231 0.17 3.88 -14.35
CA ARG A 231 -1.14 4.42 -13.95
C ARG A 231 -1.05 5.89 -13.58
N ILE A 232 0.12 6.37 -13.16
CA ILE A 232 0.38 7.79 -12.90
C ILE A 232 1.54 8.25 -13.80
N SER A 233 1.21 9.02 -14.83
CA SER A 233 2.17 9.59 -15.76
C SER A 233 2.34 11.09 -15.49
N TYR A 234 3.58 11.54 -15.33
CA TYR A 234 3.92 12.96 -15.10
C TYR A 234 5.35 13.27 -15.58
N PRO A 235 5.66 14.54 -15.91
CA PRO A 235 7.00 14.93 -16.32
C PRO A 235 7.96 15.07 -15.14
N GLY A 236 9.20 14.64 -15.32
CA GLY A 236 10.28 14.87 -14.37
C GLY A 236 10.09 14.14 -13.03
N SER A 237 10.39 14.82 -11.93
CA SER A 237 10.27 14.31 -10.55
C SER A 237 9.28 15.15 -9.76
N ARG A 238 8.55 14.52 -8.84
CA ARG A 238 7.69 15.26 -7.90
C ARG A 238 8.53 16.05 -6.88
N PRO A 239 8.08 17.22 -6.41
CA PRO A 239 6.93 18.00 -6.89
C PRO A 239 7.05 18.41 -8.36
N ILE A 240 6.00 18.21 -9.16
CA ILE A 240 6.03 18.58 -10.58
C ILE A 240 5.67 20.06 -10.78
N CYS A 241 6.08 20.61 -11.93
CA CYS A 241 5.74 21.97 -12.36
C CYS A 241 6.17 23.12 -11.41
N GLN A 242 7.20 22.92 -10.57
CA GLN A 242 7.84 24.00 -9.79
C GLN A 242 8.65 24.98 -10.63
#